data_AF-A0A7S1CCI4-F1
#
_entry.id   AF-A0A7S1CCI4-F1
#
_cell.length_a   1.000
_cell.length_b   1.000
_cell.length_c   1.000
_cell.angle_alpha   90.00
_cell.angle_beta   90.00
_cell.angle_gamma   90.00
#
_symmetry.space_group_name_H-M   'P 1'
#
loop_
_entity.id
_entity.type
_entity.pdbx_description
1 polymer ?
#
loop_
_entity_poly.entity_id
_entity_poly.type
_entity_poly.pdbx_seq_one_letter_code
_entity_poly.pdbx_strand_id
1 'polypeptide(L)'
;SPSPDASPTAVASRPWEARIASFMRQSEGAYSIVALTRDAVYGFRDPLGMRPLCIGVVASGAQPTYVLASESCALETIGATLLREVEAGEIVRLDASGVVSTRGVPRKATTASCIFEYVYFSRPDSVLGGQLVHDVRQRLGRRLAREA
;
A
#
# COMPACT_ATOMS: atom_id res chain seq x y z
N SER A 1 15.30 -35.94 38.21
CA SER A 1 14.49 -35.75 37.00
C SER A 1 14.06 -34.30 36.95
N PRO A 2 14.59 -33.48 36.04
CA PRO A 2 14.19 -32.08 35.95
C PRO A 2 12.89 -31.95 35.15
N SER A 3 12.07 -31.02 35.61
CA SER A 3 10.70 -30.69 35.18
C SER A 3 10.67 -30.12 33.75
N PRO A 4 9.62 -30.39 32.95
CA PRO A 4 9.48 -29.85 31.60
C PRO A 4 8.66 -28.55 31.65
N ASP A 5 9.25 -27.48 32.16
CA ASP A 5 8.62 -26.16 32.06
C ASP A 5 9.61 -25.13 31.53
N ALA A 6 9.87 -25.26 30.22
CA ALA A 6 10.46 -24.24 29.40
C ALA A 6 9.80 -24.33 28.02
N SER A 7 8.57 -23.81 27.91
CA SER A 7 7.97 -23.56 26.59
C SER A 7 8.67 -22.34 25.97
N PRO A 8 9.30 -22.48 24.79
CA PRO A 8 10.01 -21.38 24.18
C PRO A 8 9.02 -20.31 23.73
N THR A 9 9.34 -19.08 24.12
CA THR A 9 8.74 -17.82 23.70
C THR A 9 8.32 -17.85 22.23
N ALA A 10 7.05 -17.53 22.00
CA ALA A 10 6.39 -17.52 20.72
C ALA A 10 7.09 -16.61 19.70
N VAL A 11 8.02 -17.18 18.93
CA VAL A 11 8.14 -16.86 17.51
C VAL A 11 6.95 -17.56 16.84
N ALA A 12 5.75 -17.03 17.09
CA ALA A 12 4.58 -17.48 16.36
C ALA A 12 4.87 -17.21 14.89
N SER A 13 4.97 -18.30 14.12
CA SER A 13 4.97 -18.28 12.66
C SER A 13 4.02 -17.17 12.20
N ARG A 14 4.46 -16.24 11.36
CA ARG A 14 3.60 -15.24 10.74
C ARG A 14 3.03 -15.84 9.45
N PRO A 15 1.97 -16.67 9.50
CA PRO A 15 1.58 -17.49 8.36
C PRO A 15 1.16 -16.64 7.16
N TRP A 16 0.57 -15.47 7.41
CA TRP A 16 -0.07 -14.68 6.37
C TRP A 16 0.94 -13.94 5.49
N GLU A 17 1.95 -13.30 6.06
CA GLU A 17 3.00 -12.64 5.30
C GLU A 17 3.72 -13.63 4.38
N ALA A 18 4.03 -14.83 4.88
CA ALA A 18 4.64 -15.88 4.06
C ALA A 18 3.71 -16.40 2.95
N ARG A 19 2.41 -16.56 3.23
CA ARG A 19 1.40 -16.96 2.24
C ARG A 19 1.18 -15.88 1.18
N ILE A 20 1.09 -14.62 1.58
CA ILE A 20 0.99 -13.47 0.69
C ILE A 20 2.24 -13.38 -0.17
N ALA A 21 3.44 -13.47 0.41
CA ALA A 21 4.69 -13.51 -0.36
C ALA A 21 4.73 -14.67 -1.36
N SER A 22 4.20 -15.84 -0.98
CA SER A 22 4.07 -16.99 -1.90
C SER A 22 3.10 -16.72 -3.05
N PHE A 23 1.96 -16.08 -2.77
CA PHE A 23 1.02 -15.62 -3.79
C PHE A 23 1.69 -14.61 -4.72
N MET A 24 2.41 -13.62 -4.18
CA MET A 24 3.07 -12.58 -4.96
C MET A 24 4.14 -13.13 -5.90
N ARG A 25 4.83 -14.21 -5.52
CA ARG A 25 5.81 -14.91 -6.38
C ARG A 25 5.18 -15.66 -7.55
N GLN A 26 3.97 -16.17 -7.37
CA GLN A 26 3.27 -16.97 -8.37
C GLN A 26 2.33 -16.13 -9.25
N SER A 27 1.95 -14.95 -8.78
CA SER A 27 1.00 -14.08 -9.47
C SER A 27 1.70 -13.22 -10.50
N GLU A 28 1.24 -13.31 -11.74
CA GLU A 28 1.64 -12.40 -12.81
C GLU A 28 0.58 -11.33 -13.04
N GLY A 29 1.03 -10.11 -13.33
CA GLY A 29 0.15 -8.97 -13.63
C GLY A 29 0.19 -7.88 -12.57
N ALA A 30 -0.86 -7.07 -12.55
CA ALA A 30 -0.98 -5.85 -11.77
C ALA A 30 -2.04 -6.00 -10.69
N TYR A 31 -1.68 -5.71 -9.44
CA TYR A 31 -2.61 -5.83 -8.32
C TYR A 31 -2.27 -4.87 -7.18
N SER A 32 -3.33 -4.43 -6.51
CA SER A 32 -3.33 -3.67 -5.27
C SER A 32 -4.43 -4.30 -4.42
N ILE A 33 -4.06 -4.97 -3.33
CA ILE A 33 -4.97 -5.85 -2.59
C ILE A 33 -5.01 -5.43 -1.13
N VAL A 34 -6.22 -5.40 -0.58
CA VAL A 34 -6.48 -5.35 0.86
C VAL A 34 -7.13 -6.67 1.28
N ALA A 35 -6.57 -7.33 2.29
CA ALA A 35 -7.08 -8.58 2.83
C ALA A 35 -7.27 -8.46 4.35
N LEU A 36 -8.39 -8.98 4.86
CA LEU A 36 -8.72 -8.95 6.29
C LEU A 36 -8.55 -10.34 6.89
N THR A 37 -7.87 -10.42 8.03
CA THR A 37 -7.83 -11.61 8.89
C THR A 37 -8.58 -11.33 10.19
N ARG A 38 -8.57 -12.30 11.12
CA ARG A 38 -9.19 -12.12 12.44
C ARG A 38 -8.55 -10.98 13.24
N ASP A 39 -7.26 -10.77 13.04
CA ASP A 39 -6.38 -9.98 13.90
C ASP A 39 -5.67 -8.82 13.18
N ALA A 40 -5.72 -8.76 11.84
CA ALA A 40 -5.03 -7.73 11.08
C ALA A 40 -5.70 -7.43 9.73
N VAL A 41 -5.41 -6.24 9.22
CA VAL A 41 -5.61 -5.87 7.81
C VAL A 41 -4.25 -5.95 7.12
N TYR A 42 -4.22 -6.51 5.92
CA TYR A 42 -3.04 -6.57 5.07
C TYR A 42 -3.27 -5.75 3.81
N GLY A 43 -2.28 -4.96 3.42
CA GLY A 43 -2.21 -4.27 2.14
C GLY A 43 -0.96 -4.68 1.38
N PHE A 44 -1.08 -4.99 0.09
CA PHE A 44 0.11 -5.34 -0.71
C PHE A 44 -0.07 -5.04 -2.20
N ARG A 45 1.05 -4.75 -2.87
CA ARG A 45 1.10 -4.37 -4.28
C ARG A 45 2.00 -5.30 -5.08
N ASP A 46 1.70 -5.41 -6.36
CA ASP A 46 2.56 -6.11 -7.32
C ASP A 46 4.00 -5.52 -7.35
N PRO A 47 5.01 -6.31 -7.74
CA PRO A 47 6.41 -5.87 -7.73
C PRO A 47 6.76 -4.81 -8.79
N LEU A 48 5.85 -4.51 -9.74
CA LEU A 48 5.98 -3.39 -10.68
C LEU A 48 5.41 -2.08 -10.10
N GLY A 49 4.57 -2.17 -9.06
CA GLY A 49 3.88 -1.03 -8.48
C GLY A 49 2.89 -0.40 -9.45
N MET A 50 2.16 -1.21 -10.22
CA MET A 50 1.33 -0.69 -11.31
C MET A 50 0.05 -0.03 -10.82
N ARG A 51 -0.63 -0.65 -9.85
CA ARG A 51 -1.85 -0.11 -9.23
C ARG A 51 -1.54 0.64 -7.94
N PRO A 52 -2.18 1.79 -7.65
CA PRO A 52 -1.88 2.57 -6.46
C PRO A 52 -2.47 1.93 -5.19
N LEU A 53 -1.80 2.17 -4.07
CA LEU A 53 -2.26 1.87 -2.72
C LEU A 53 -1.53 2.80 -1.76
N CYS A 54 -2.25 3.43 -0.85
CA CYS A 54 -1.70 4.33 0.14
C CYS A 54 -2.22 4.02 1.54
N ILE A 55 -1.44 4.44 2.52
CA ILE A 55 -1.72 4.32 3.95
C ILE A 55 -2.08 5.70 4.45
N GLY A 56 -3.21 5.81 5.15
CA GLY A 56 -3.61 6.98 5.90
C GLY A 56 -3.66 6.72 7.39
N VAL A 57 -3.76 7.80 8.16
CA VAL A 57 -3.96 7.75 9.60
C VAL A 57 -5.05 8.71 10.02
N VAL A 58 -6.01 8.21 10.80
CA VAL A 58 -6.99 9.02 11.52
C VAL A 58 -6.48 9.17 12.94
N ALA A 59 -6.14 10.40 13.32
CA ALA A 59 -5.78 10.73 14.69
C ALA A 59 -7.06 10.94 15.51
N SER A 60 -7.65 9.84 16.00
CA SER A 60 -8.84 9.88 16.86
C SER A 60 -8.60 9.08 18.14
N GLY A 61 -8.82 9.70 19.30
CA GLY A 61 -8.70 9.05 20.60
C GLY A 61 -7.26 8.79 21.05
N ALA A 62 -7.07 7.77 21.89
CA ALA A 62 -5.78 7.47 22.54
C ALA A 62 -4.78 6.75 21.61
N GLN A 63 -5.24 6.14 20.51
CA GLN A 63 -4.40 5.42 19.56
C GLN A 63 -4.79 5.75 18.11
N PRO A 64 -3.80 5.92 17.21
CA PRO A 64 -4.08 6.20 15.81
C PRO A 64 -4.79 5.02 15.13
N THR A 65 -5.76 5.31 14.27
CA THR A 65 -6.37 4.30 13.40
C THR A 65 -5.76 4.41 12.02
N TYR A 66 -5.19 3.31 11.51
CA TYR A 66 -4.61 3.30 10.18
C TYR A 66 -5.58 2.76 9.13
N VAL A 67 -5.51 3.32 7.93
CA VAL A 67 -6.44 3.03 6.83
C VAL A 67 -5.65 2.77 5.55
N LEU A 68 -6.17 1.89 4.70
CA LEU A 68 -5.66 1.69 3.34
C LEU A 68 -6.67 2.18 2.32
N ALA A 69 -6.19 2.82 1.26
CA ALA A 69 -7.02 3.24 0.13
C ALA A 69 -6.23 3.20 -1.18
N SER A 70 -6.93 2.99 -2.30
CA SER A 70 -6.32 3.06 -3.63
C SER A 70 -5.87 4.48 -3.98
N GLU A 71 -6.52 5.52 -3.45
CA GLU A 71 -6.25 6.93 -3.74
C GLU A 71 -6.27 7.78 -2.45
N SER A 72 -5.44 8.83 -2.41
CA SER A 72 -5.33 9.70 -1.22
C SER A 72 -6.60 10.52 -0.95
N CYS A 73 -7.36 10.89 -1.98
CA CYS A 73 -8.60 11.64 -1.80
C CYS A 73 -9.65 10.87 -0.97
N ALA A 74 -9.61 9.52 -1.01
CA ALA A 74 -10.47 8.68 -0.20
C ALA A 74 -10.10 8.76 1.29
N LEU A 75 -8.83 8.97 1.60
CA LEU A 75 -8.35 9.21 2.98
C LEU A 75 -8.89 10.55 3.49
N GLU A 76 -8.77 11.61 2.69
CA GLU A 76 -9.24 12.96 3.06
C GLU A 76 -10.75 12.97 3.33
N THR A 77 -11.52 12.23 2.54
CA THR A 77 -12.99 12.11 2.68
C THR A 77 -13.41 11.61 4.06
N ILE A 78 -12.59 10.76 4.70
CA ILE A 78 -12.86 10.21 6.03
C ILE A 78 -12.07 10.92 7.14
N GLY A 79 -11.42 12.05 6.84
CA GLY A 79 -10.60 12.80 7.78
C GLY A 79 -9.26 12.12 8.12
N ALA A 80 -8.79 11.20 7.29
CA ALA A 80 -7.48 10.58 7.43
C ALA A 80 -6.40 11.43 6.72
N THR A 81 -5.26 11.59 7.37
CA THR A 81 -4.08 12.21 6.77
C THR A 81 -3.28 11.15 6.00
N LEU A 82 -2.87 11.45 4.77
CA LEU A 82 -1.97 10.59 4.00
C LEU A 82 -0.64 10.41 4.74
N LEU A 83 -0.26 9.16 5.03
CA LEU A 83 1.02 8.81 5.64
C LEU A 83 2.08 8.58 4.56
N ARG A 84 1.82 7.64 3.64
CA ARG A 84 2.66 7.33 2.48
C ARG A 84 1.97 6.36 1.51
N GLU A 85 2.55 6.18 0.34
CA GLU A 85 2.20 5.08 -0.55
C GLU A 85 2.78 3.74 -0.03
N VAL A 86 2.06 2.64 -0.28
CA VAL A 86 2.62 1.28 -0.16
C VAL A 86 3.55 1.05 -1.34
N GLU A 87 4.74 0.53 -1.12
CA GLU A 87 5.74 0.35 -2.17
C GLU A 87 5.48 -0.89 -3.04
N ALA A 88 6.10 -0.94 -4.22
CA ALA A 88 6.06 -2.12 -5.08
C ALA A 88 6.64 -3.35 -4.36
N GLY A 89 5.91 -4.46 -4.36
CA GLY A 89 6.30 -5.70 -3.69
C GLY A 89 6.29 -5.63 -2.15
N GLU A 90 5.80 -4.53 -1.57
CA GLU A 90 5.62 -4.39 -0.12
C GLU A 90 4.35 -5.11 0.34
N ILE A 91 4.42 -5.68 1.55
CA ILE A 91 3.29 -6.12 2.35
C ILE A 91 3.27 -5.26 3.62
N VAL A 92 2.17 -4.55 3.83
CA VAL A 92 1.89 -3.84 5.09
C VAL A 92 0.83 -4.60 5.88
N ARG A 93 1.06 -4.76 7.17
CA ARG A 93 0.12 -5.30 8.14
C ARG A 93 -0.28 -4.20 9.10
N LEU A 94 -1.58 -3.98 9.25
CA LEU A 94 -2.16 -3.04 10.18
C LEU A 94 -2.90 -3.85 11.24
N ASP A 95 -2.47 -3.74 12.50
CA ASP A 95 -3.07 -4.41 13.64
C ASP A 95 -3.13 -3.46 14.85
N ALA A 96 -3.58 -3.95 16.01
CA ALA A 96 -3.68 -3.14 17.23
C ALA A 96 -2.33 -2.59 17.74
N SER A 97 -1.19 -3.11 17.27
CA SER A 97 0.15 -2.60 17.58
C SER A 97 0.65 -1.56 16.58
N GLY A 98 -0.08 -1.31 15.50
CA GLY A 98 0.22 -0.31 14.48
C GLY A 98 0.51 -0.91 13.11
N VAL A 99 1.46 -0.30 12.38
CA VAL A 99 1.80 -0.70 11.00
C VAL A 99 3.15 -1.39 10.97
N VAL A 100 3.17 -2.62 10.45
CA VAL A 100 4.39 -3.38 10.17
C VAL A 100 4.56 -3.50 8.65
N SER A 101 5.72 -3.09 8.16
CA SER A 101 6.12 -3.25 6.76
C SER A 101 7.06 -4.43 6.60
N THR A 102 6.83 -5.24 5.57
CA THR A 102 7.71 -6.34 5.16
C THR A 102 7.84 -6.38 3.64
N ARG A 103 8.99 -6.85 3.14
CA ARG A 103 9.18 -7.08 1.71
C ARG A 103 8.66 -8.48 1.36
N GLY A 104 7.54 -8.55 0.63
CA GLY A 104 6.98 -9.83 0.17
C GLY A 104 7.76 -10.41 -1.00
N VAL A 105 8.12 -9.55 -1.95
CA VAL A 105 8.97 -9.86 -3.11
C VAL A 105 9.85 -8.67 -3.45
N PRO A 106 11.03 -8.87 -4.06
CA PRO A 106 11.86 -7.77 -4.52
C PRO A 106 11.10 -6.87 -5.50
N ARG A 107 11.27 -5.56 -5.36
CA ARG A 107 10.82 -4.58 -6.36
C ARG A 107 11.54 -4.87 -7.68
N LYS A 108 10.82 -4.84 -8.80
CA LYS A 108 11.47 -4.90 -10.13
C LYS A 108 12.24 -3.62 -10.42
N ALA A 109 13.38 -3.74 -11.11
CA ALA A 109 14.25 -2.61 -11.46
C ALA A 109 13.50 -1.48 -12.18
N THR A 110 12.52 -1.85 -13.02
CA THR A 110 11.60 -0.91 -13.67
C THR A 110 10.26 -0.93 -12.94
N THR A 111 9.85 0.20 -12.38
CA THR A 111 8.47 0.41 -11.94
C THR A 111 7.61 0.85 -13.11
N ALA A 112 6.43 0.25 -13.24
CA ALA A 112 5.49 0.54 -14.32
C ALA A 112 4.22 1.15 -13.74
N SER A 113 4.31 2.37 -13.22
CA SER A 113 3.14 3.12 -12.78
C SER A 113 2.22 3.35 -13.97
N CYS A 114 0.94 3.02 -13.83
CA CYS A 114 -0.02 3.10 -14.93
C CYS A 114 -0.24 4.57 -15.33
N ILE A 115 0.15 4.93 -16.56
CA ILE A 115 -0.02 6.30 -17.08
C ILE A 115 -1.47 6.76 -17.11
N PHE A 116 -2.42 5.82 -17.29
CA PHE A 116 -3.85 6.14 -17.31
C PHE A 116 -4.38 6.66 -15.97
N GLU A 117 -3.70 6.38 -14.85
CA GLU A 117 -4.03 6.99 -13.55
C GLU A 117 -3.87 8.52 -13.63
N TYR A 118 -2.74 8.99 -14.17
CA TYR A 118 -2.49 10.42 -14.38
C TYR A 118 -3.37 11.04 -15.46
N VAL A 119 -3.65 10.31 -16.54
CA VAL A 119 -4.40 10.86 -17.68
C VAL A 119 -5.91 10.93 -17.40
N TYR A 120 -6.48 9.90 -16.76
CA TYR A 120 -7.94 9.75 -16.71
C TYR A 120 -8.49 9.17 -15.41
N PHE A 121 -7.98 8.03 -14.93
CA PHE A 121 -8.67 7.24 -13.91
C PHE A 121 -8.69 7.89 -12.53
N SER A 122 -7.57 8.43 -12.08
CA SER A 122 -7.49 8.97 -10.73
C SER A 122 -8.21 10.31 -10.65
N ARG A 123 -8.73 10.62 -9.48
CA ARG A 123 -9.30 11.94 -9.25
C ARG A 123 -8.20 13.02 -9.29
N PRO A 124 -8.54 14.24 -9.73
CA PRO A 124 -7.55 15.32 -9.85
C PRO A 124 -6.95 15.75 -8.50
N ASP A 125 -7.68 15.55 -7.40
CA ASP A 125 -7.26 15.82 -6.03
C ASP A 125 -6.47 14.66 -5.37
N SER A 126 -6.21 13.57 -6.10
CA SER A 126 -5.34 12.48 -5.62
C SER A 126 -3.85 12.81 -5.77
N VAL A 127 -3.04 12.32 -4.83
CA VAL A 127 -1.58 12.32 -4.87
C VAL A 127 -1.09 10.92 -5.22
N LEU A 128 -0.38 10.81 -6.35
CA LEU A 128 0.22 9.57 -6.84
C LEU A 128 1.70 9.80 -7.14
N GLY A 129 2.57 8.87 -6.74
CA GLY A 129 4.01 9.03 -6.93
C GLY A 129 4.57 10.35 -6.38
N GLY A 130 3.97 10.85 -5.30
CA GLY A 130 4.29 12.16 -4.72
C GLY A 130 3.85 13.39 -5.54
N GLN A 131 3.02 13.21 -6.58
CA GLN A 131 2.54 14.29 -7.45
C GLN A 131 1.02 14.42 -7.38
N LEU A 132 0.53 15.66 -7.29
CA LEU A 132 -0.89 15.95 -7.45
C LEU A 132 -1.30 15.66 -8.90
N VAL A 133 -2.35 14.85 -9.08
CA VAL A 133 -2.84 14.46 -10.40
C VAL A 133 -3.26 15.68 -11.23
N HIS A 134 -3.90 16.68 -10.59
CA HIS A 134 -4.25 17.95 -11.24
C HIS A 134 -3.04 18.64 -11.89
N ASP A 135 -1.91 18.74 -11.17
CA ASP A 135 -0.72 19.42 -11.65
C ASP A 135 -0.07 18.68 -12.83
N VAL A 136 -0.08 17.35 -12.78
CA VAL A 136 0.38 16.51 -13.89
C VAL A 136 -0.47 16.79 -15.14
N ARG A 137 -1.80 16.78 -15.01
CA ARG A 137 -2.72 17.06 -16.13
C ARG A 137 -2.53 18.46 -16.70
N GLN A 138 -2.33 19.48 -15.86
CA GLN A 138 -2.01 20.82 -16.33
C GLN A 138 -0.69 20.87 -17.12
N ARG A 139 0.36 20.17 -16.65
CA ARG A 139 1.64 20.10 -17.38
C ARG A 139 1.49 19.39 -18.73
N LEU A 140 0.71 18.31 -18.79
CA LEU A 140 0.40 17.63 -20.06
C LEU A 140 -0.33 18.57 -21.03
N GLY A 141 -1.34 19.31 -20.56
CA GLY A 141 -2.05 20.30 -21.38
C GLY A 141 -1.13 21.41 -21.90
N ARG A 142 -0.25 21.96 -21.05
CA ARG A 142 0.76 22.96 -21.47
C ARG A 142 1.73 22.41 -22.51
N ARG A 143 2.07 21.12 -22.42
CA ARG A 143 2.96 20.48 -23.40
C ARG A 143 2.27 20.32 -24.74
N LEU A 144 1.03 19.84 -24.76
CA LEU A 144 0.22 19.72 -25.97
C LEU A 144 0.05 21.07 -26.68
N ALA A 145 -0.20 22.14 -25.93
CA ALA A 145 -0.34 23.49 -26.50
C ALA A 145 0.94 24.03 -27.16
N ARG A 146 2.13 23.47 -26.85
CA ARG A 146 3.40 23.85 -27.51
C ARG A 146 3.71 23.01 -28.74
N GLU A 147 3.05 21.86 -28.88
CA GLU A 147 3.24 20.92 -29.99
C GLU A 147 2.17 21.10 -31.08
N ALA A 148 1.12 21.87 -30.79
CA ALA A 148 0.11 22.34 -31.73
C ALA A 148 0.54 23.63 -32.44
#